data_AF-A0A3M2SU69-F1
#
_entry.id   AF-A0A3M2SU69-F1
#
_cell.length_a   1.000
_cell.length_b   1.000
_cell.length_c   1.000
_cell.angle_alpha   90.00
_cell.angle_beta   90.00
_cell.angle_gamma   90.00
#
_symmetry.space_group_name_H-M   'P 1'
#
loop_
_entity.id
_entity.type
_entity.pdbx_description
1 polymer ?
#
loop_
_entity_poly.entity_id
_entity_poly.type
_entity_poly.pdbx_seq_one_letter_code
_entity_poly.pdbx_strand_id
1 'polypeptide(L)'
;MAGSARLHLPRAPLLQAPVKRVNASRFSTSSRRQSYADTLPNLRIGAHTRVLFQGFTGRQATANVQESLAWGTKIVGGVKPGVEGEHLGLPVFPSVRTAQEKAKPDASAIYVPGNQTAKAVEEAIAAEIPLVVAVAEHVPLHDLLRIHAMLKTQSKTRLVGANCPGIISATGKCRIGFQPLPCFSPGKVGIVAKSGTLSYEAVASTTRAGLGQSLCIGMGGDVLAGTNFVDALRIFETDPETEGIVLIGEIGGEAELDAARWIEDYRSRNPNPKPIMGVVAGRNAPPGRIMGHAGAWAAPGEPDAVAKSKALERAGVVTVSHPEQLGEGMKTLLGVGSRGGIFSSNMASQKRGLHTMRRVSPVGRPRTPGSMQTRSLYVKQHQALDMLKEKSIRVRESQPSESDISVSVTVDRTALSPCITVLRQ
;
A
#
# COMPACT_ATOMS: atom_id res chain seq x y z
N MET A 1 -6.68 65.80 -37.09
CA MET A 1 -5.21 65.70 -37.18
C MET A 1 -4.76 64.80 -36.03
N ALA A 2 -4.05 63.68 -36.14
CA ALA A 2 -3.28 63.00 -37.19
C ALA A 2 -3.71 61.51 -37.20
N GLY A 3 -3.72 60.75 -38.30
CA GLY A 3 -2.55 60.33 -39.07
C GLY A 3 -2.19 58.88 -38.69
N SER A 4 -2.67 57.92 -39.49
CA SER A 4 -2.39 56.48 -39.38
C SER A 4 -0.91 56.15 -39.64
N ALA A 5 -0.35 55.20 -38.88
CA ALA A 5 0.80 54.39 -39.32
C ALA A 5 0.69 52.97 -38.75
N ARG A 6 0.09 52.04 -39.51
CA ARG A 6 0.28 50.60 -39.30
C ARG A 6 1.56 50.18 -40.01
N LEU A 7 2.57 49.80 -39.25
CA LEU A 7 3.75 49.11 -39.76
C LEU A 7 3.39 47.65 -40.07
N HIS A 8 3.39 47.28 -41.36
CA HIS A 8 3.42 45.90 -41.81
C HIS A 8 4.87 45.39 -41.79
N LEU A 9 5.17 44.51 -40.83
CA LEU A 9 6.37 43.69 -40.87
C LEU A 9 6.07 42.39 -41.64
N PRO A 10 6.88 42.01 -42.65
CA PRO A 10 6.67 40.77 -43.38
C PRO A 10 6.93 39.57 -42.46
N ARG A 11 5.99 38.61 -42.43
CA ARG A 11 6.18 37.30 -41.80
C ARG A 11 7.26 36.55 -42.57
N ALA A 12 8.46 36.46 -41.99
CA ALA A 12 9.46 35.51 -42.43
C ALA A 12 8.93 34.07 -42.21
N PRO A 13 9.13 33.14 -43.16
CA PRO A 13 8.75 31.75 -42.95
C PRO A 13 9.65 31.16 -41.86
N LEU A 14 9.03 30.66 -40.78
CA LEU A 14 9.72 29.83 -39.78
C LEU A 14 10.15 28.53 -40.46
N LEU A 15 11.39 28.51 -40.94
CA LEU A 15 12.12 27.28 -41.24
C LEU A 15 12.19 26.46 -39.95
N GLN A 16 11.32 25.46 -39.82
CA GLN A 16 11.49 24.40 -38.85
C GLN A 16 12.74 23.61 -39.25
N ALA A 17 13.88 23.96 -38.66
CA ALA A 17 15.04 23.09 -38.67
C ALA A 17 14.70 21.85 -37.81
N PRO A 18 14.97 20.62 -38.30
CA PRO A 18 14.83 19.45 -37.46
C PRO A 18 15.83 19.58 -36.32
N VAL A 19 15.33 19.56 -35.08
CA VAL A 19 16.17 19.45 -33.89
C VAL A 19 16.94 18.15 -34.03
N LYS A 20 18.20 18.23 -34.46
CA LYS A 20 19.13 17.10 -34.42
C LYS A 20 19.09 16.57 -33.00
N ARG A 21 18.77 15.29 -32.85
CA ARG A 21 18.91 14.56 -31.58
C ARG A 21 20.28 14.92 -31.02
N VAL A 22 20.30 15.71 -29.96
CA VAL A 22 21.51 15.91 -29.18
C VAL A 22 21.83 14.54 -28.62
N ASN A 23 22.82 13.87 -29.21
CA ASN A 23 23.47 12.75 -28.56
C ASN A 23 24.09 13.33 -27.29
N ALA A 24 23.34 13.26 -26.19
CA ALA A 24 23.84 13.61 -24.88
C ALA A 24 24.92 12.58 -24.52
N SER A 25 26.17 12.88 -24.88
CA SER A 25 27.32 12.16 -24.35
C SER A 25 27.24 12.30 -22.83
N ARG A 26 27.09 11.17 -22.13
CA ARG A 26 27.09 11.18 -20.66
C ARG A 26 28.44 11.72 -20.19
N PHE A 27 28.42 12.66 -19.25
CA PHE A 27 29.61 13.24 -18.64
C PHE A 27 30.48 12.19 -17.91
N SER A 28 29.90 11.06 -17.52
CA SER A 28 30.59 9.94 -16.88
C SER A 28 30.23 8.60 -17.53
N THR A 29 31.21 7.71 -17.58
CA THR A 29 31.09 6.30 -17.99
C THR A 29 30.59 5.39 -16.86
N SER A 30 30.49 5.90 -15.63
CA SER A 30 29.95 5.13 -14.49
C SER A 30 28.53 4.67 -14.77
N SER A 31 28.21 3.42 -14.44
CA SER A 31 26.85 2.91 -14.53
C SER A 31 25.90 3.77 -13.70
N ARG A 32 24.74 4.11 -14.25
CA ARG A 32 23.67 4.76 -13.46
C ARG A 32 23.37 3.84 -12.29
N ARG A 33 23.46 4.38 -11.07
CA ARG A 33 23.08 3.65 -9.86
C ARG A 33 21.58 3.39 -9.94
N GLN A 34 21.23 2.15 -10.23
CA GLN A 34 19.84 1.71 -10.24
C GLN A 34 19.29 1.83 -8.81
N SER A 35 18.08 2.34 -8.68
CA SER A 35 17.44 2.61 -7.40
C SER A 35 16.15 1.80 -7.25
N TYR A 36 15.72 1.57 -6.01
CA TYR A 36 14.43 0.95 -5.76
C TYR A 36 13.27 1.76 -6.40
N ALA A 37 13.40 3.08 -6.50
CA ALA A 37 12.41 3.95 -7.15
C ALA A 37 12.23 3.64 -8.66
N ASP A 38 13.21 3.03 -9.31
CA ASP A 38 13.12 2.63 -10.73
C ASP A 38 12.06 1.54 -10.97
N THR A 39 11.61 0.87 -9.90
CA THR A 39 10.56 -0.17 -9.94
C THR A 39 9.13 0.38 -9.86
N LEU A 40 8.94 1.69 -9.70
CA LEU A 40 7.61 2.32 -9.63
C LEU A 40 6.66 1.91 -10.77
N PRO A 41 7.10 1.82 -12.05
CA PRO A 41 6.23 1.39 -13.14
C PRO A 41 5.57 0.02 -12.93
N ASN A 42 6.16 -0.86 -12.11
CA ASN A 42 5.61 -2.19 -11.82
C ASN A 42 4.29 -2.13 -11.04
N LEU A 43 3.94 -1.00 -10.42
CA LEU A 43 2.65 -0.78 -9.76
C LEU A 43 1.49 -0.63 -10.76
N ARG A 44 1.77 -0.36 -12.05
CA ARG A 44 0.75 -0.15 -13.09
C ARG A 44 0.23 -1.48 -13.65
N ILE A 45 -0.48 -2.23 -12.80
CA ILE A 45 -1.09 -3.50 -13.21
C ILE A 45 -2.30 -3.27 -14.14
N GLY A 46 -2.62 -4.25 -14.97
CA GLY A 46 -3.79 -4.23 -15.85
C GLY A 46 -3.97 -5.55 -16.59
N ALA A 47 -4.75 -5.55 -17.67
CA ALA A 47 -5.14 -6.77 -18.40
C ALA A 47 -3.94 -7.54 -18.99
N HIS A 48 -2.81 -6.85 -19.19
CA HIS A 48 -1.57 -7.43 -19.68
C HIS A 48 -0.79 -8.20 -18.61
N THR A 49 -0.99 -7.86 -17.32
CA THR A 49 -0.18 -8.34 -16.19
C THR A 49 -0.42 -9.82 -15.94
N ARG A 50 0.64 -10.62 -16.07
CA ARG A 50 0.66 -12.06 -15.79
C ARG A 50 0.95 -12.31 -14.31
N VAL A 51 0.02 -12.94 -13.60
CA VAL A 51 0.10 -13.11 -12.14
C VAL A 51 0.43 -14.55 -11.77
N LEU A 52 1.49 -14.73 -10.99
CA LEU A 52 1.87 -15.96 -10.30
C LEU A 52 1.31 -15.95 -8.87
N PHE A 53 0.95 -17.11 -8.32
CA PHE A 53 0.55 -17.23 -6.92
C PHE A 53 1.55 -18.08 -6.12
N GLN A 54 2.17 -17.54 -5.08
CA GLN A 54 2.93 -18.33 -4.11
C GLN A 54 2.03 -18.78 -2.96
N GLY A 55 2.12 -20.07 -2.58
CA GLY A 55 1.14 -20.71 -1.69
C GLY A 55 -0.13 -21.15 -2.43
N PHE A 56 -0.02 -21.41 -3.73
CA PHE A 56 -1.10 -21.54 -4.70
C PHE A 56 -2.20 -22.57 -4.33
N THR A 57 -1.79 -23.70 -3.75
CA THR A 57 -2.70 -24.80 -3.38
C THR A 57 -3.30 -24.62 -1.97
N GLY A 58 -2.96 -23.53 -1.27
CA GLY A 58 -3.54 -23.19 0.02
C GLY A 58 -5.01 -22.77 -0.11
N ARG A 59 -5.79 -22.95 0.96
CA ARG A 59 -7.23 -22.63 0.98
C ARG A 59 -7.53 -21.18 0.58
N GLN A 60 -6.79 -20.23 1.15
CA GLN A 60 -7.01 -18.81 0.87
C GLN A 60 -6.58 -18.43 -0.54
N ALA A 61 -5.45 -18.95 -1.02
CA ALA A 61 -5.00 -18.75 -2.39
C ALA A 61 -6.03 -19.30 -3.38
N THR A 62 -6.52 -20.52 -3.18
CA THR A 62 -7.52 -21.18 -4.03
C THR A 62 -8.77 -20.32 -4.22
N ALA A 63 -9.36 -19.82 -3.13
CA ALA A 63 -10.54 -18.95 -3.20
C ALA A 63 -10.26 -17.64 -3.95
N ASN A 64 -9.11 -16.99 -3.66
CA ASN A 64 -8.74 -15.73 -4.30
C ASN A 64 -8.37 -15.90 -5.78
N VAL A 65 -7.79 -17.03 -6.18
CA VAL A 65 -7.52 -17.37 -7.58
C VAL A 65 -8.83 -17.49 -8.34
N GLN A 66 -9.82 -18.20 -7.80
CA GLN A 66 -11.14 -18.35 -8.43
C GLN A 66 -11.84 -16.99 -8.63
N GLU A 67 -11.87 -16.15 -7.60
CA GLU A 67 -12.43 -14.79 -7.70
C GLU A 67 -11.65 -13.92 -8.69
N SER A 68 -10.32 -14.00 -8.68
CA SER A 68 -9.47 -13.20 -9.57
C SER A 68 -9.59 -13.63 -11.04
N LEU A 69 -9.73 -14.93 -11.31
CA LEU A 69 -10.05 -15.43 -12.65
C LEU A 69 -11.41 -14.90 -13.11
N ALA A 70 -12.43 -14.96 -12.25
CA ALA A 70 -13.75 -14.43 -12.56
C ALA A 70 -13.76 -12.91 -12.77
N TRP A 71 -12.83 -12.18 -12.14
CA TRP A 71 -12.64 -10.74 -12.37
C TRP A 71 -11.99 -10.42 -13.72
N GLY A 72 -11.19 -11.33 -14.27
CA GLY A 72 -10.42 -11.14 -15.51
C GLY A 72 -8.90 -11.11 -15.31
N THR A 73 -8.39 -11.36 -14.10
CA THR A 73 -6.95 -11.41 -13.85
C THR A 73 -6.29 -12.54 -14.66
N LYS A 74 -5.21 -12.22 -15.37
CA LYS A 74 -4.43 -13.19 -16.14
C LYS A 74 -3.47 -13.97 -15.24
N ILE A 75 -3.97 -15.05 -14.64
CA ILE A 75 -3.17 -15.94 -13.79
C ILE A 75 -2.42 -16.96 -14.65
N VAL A 76 -1.12 -17.11 -14.42
CA VAL A 76 -0.25 -18.00 -15.22
C VAL A 76 0.20 -19.27 -14.50
N GLY A 77 -0.29 -19.47 -13.28
CA GLY A 77 0.01 -20.62 -12.44
C GLY A 77 0.36 -20.20 -11.02
N GLY A 78 0.98 -21.11 -10.29
CA GLY A 78 1.47 -20.81 -8.96
C GLY A 78 2.52 -21.77 -8.46
N VAL A 79 3.10 -21.46 -7.31
CA VAL A 79 4.24 -22.16 -6.73
C VAL A 79 3.81 -22.96 -5.52
N LYS A 80 4.27 -24.22 -5.49
CA LYS A 80 4.30 -25.07 -4.30
C LYS A 80 5.71 -25.68 -4.22
N PRO A 81 6.50 -25.37 -3.17
CA PRO A 81 7.89 -25.80 -3.08
C PRO A 81 8.07 -27.30 -3.35
N GLY A 82 8.92 -27.63 -4.32
CA GLY A 82 9.27 -29.01 -4.68
C GLY A 82 8.18 -29.82 -5.39
N VAL A 83 7.07 -29.19 -5.81
CA VAL A 83 5.95 -29.88 -6.46
C VAL A 83 5.71 -29.31 -7.85
N GLU A 84 5.68 -30.20 -8.85
CA GLU A 84 5.13 -29.90 -10.18
C GLU A 84 3.73 -30.52 -10.32
N GLY A 85 2.83 -29.87 -11.05
CA GLY A 85 1.49 -30.42 -11.27
C GLY A 85 0.50 -29.37 -11.79
N GLU A 86 -0.77 -29.55 -11.44
CA GLU A 86 -1.86 -28.66 -11.84
C GLU A 86 -2.78 -28.38 -10.64
N HIS A 87 -3.32 -27.16 -10.58
CA HIS A 87 -4.36 -26.76 -9.63
C HIS A 87 -5.27 -25.74 -10.30
N LEU A 88 -6.59 -25.94 -10.23
CA LEU A 88 -7.59 -25.09 -10.90
C LEU A 88 -7.36 -24.92 -12.42
N GLY A 89 -6.87 -25.95 -13.12
CA GLY A 89 -6.60 -25.86 -14.57
C GLY A 89 -5.33 -25.10 -14.92
N LEU A 90 -4.48 -24.76 -13.94
CA LEU A 90 -3.29 -23.95 -14.10
C LEU A 90 -2.04 -24.67 -13.55
N PRO A 91 -0.85 -24.43 -14.14
CA PRO A 91 0.36 -25.13 -13.76
C PRO A 91 0.82 -24.78 -12.33
N VAL A 92 1.25 -25.81 -11.61
CA VAL A 92 1.97 -25.71 -10.33
C VAL A 92 3.46 -25.89 -10.62
N PHE A 93 4.24 -24.88 -10.25
CA PHE A 93 5.69 -24.87 -10.39
C PHE A 93 6.38 -25.22 -9.06
N PRO A 94 7.55 -25.87 -9.10
CA PRO A 94 8.25 -26.30 -7.88
C PRO A 94 9.01 -25.15 -7.22
N SER A 95 9.24 -24.04 -7.93
CA SER A 95 9.89 -22.82 -7.43
C SER A 95 9.46 -21.59 -8.25
N VAL A 96 9.65 -20.39 -7.70
CA VAL A 96 9.44 -19.12 -8.41
C VAL A 96 10.42 -18.98 -9.58
N ARG A 97 11.65 -19.47 -9.45
CA ARG A 97 12.64 -19.47 -10.55
C ARG A 97 12.12 -20.24 -11.77
N THR A 98 11.62 -21.45 -11.55
CA THR A 98 11.05 -22.26 -12.63
C THR A 98 9.81 -21.60 -13.24
N ALA A 99 8.97 -20.97 -12.41
CA ALA A 99 7.84 -20.19 -12.90
C ALA A 99 8.29 -18.98 -13.73
N GLN A 100 9.38 -18.31 -13.34
CA GLN A 100 9.96 -17.19 -14.08
C GLN A 100 10.46 -17.62 -15.47
N GLU A 101 11.16 -18.75 -15.54
CA GLU A 101 11.68 -19.30 -16.81
C GLU A 101 10.55 -19.74 -17.75
N LYS A 102 9.58 -20.51 -17.23
CA LYS A 102 8.52 -21.14 -18.04
C LYS A 102 7.36 -20.18 -18.33
N ALA A 103 6.96 -19.37 -17.34
CA ALA A 103 5.74 -18.59 -17.37
C ALA A 103 5.94 -17.07 -17.28
N LYS A 104 7.17 -16.56 -17.10
CA LYS A 104 7.53 -15.13 -17.14
C LYS A 104 6.45 -14.19 -16.55
N PRO A 105 6.03 -14.40 -15.29
CA PRO A 105 5.05 -13.55 -14.64
C PRO A 105 5.58 -12.12 -14.45
N ASP A 106 4.67 -11.16 -14.56
CA ASP A 106 4.94 -9.75 -14.27
C ASP A 106 4.74 -9.45 -12.77
N ALA A 107 3.97 -10.30 -12.08
CA ALA A 107 3.69 -10.15 -10.66
C ALA A 107 3.57 -11.49 -9.92
N SER A 108 3.85 -11.50 -8.61
CA SER A 108 3.61 -12.61 -7.70
C SER A 108 2.72 -12.18 -6.53
N ALA A 109 1.65 -12.94 -6.28
CA ALA A 109 0.75 -12.81 -5.14
C ALA A 109 1.13 -13.83 -4.06
N ILE A 110 1.52 -13.38 -2.87
CA ILE A 110 2.01 -14.25 -1.79
C ILE A 110 0.91 -14.50 -0.77
N TYR A 111 0.35 -15.71 -0.81
CA TYR A 111 -0.64 -16.25 0.14
C TYR A 111 -0.01 -17.29 1.07
N VAL A 112 1.19 -16.98 1.56
CA VAL A 112 1.96 -17.80 2.50
C VAL A 112 1.76 -17.24 3.91
N PRO A 113 1.68 -18.06 4.98
CA PRO A 113 1.53 -17.55 6.35
C PRO A 113 2.64 -16.56 6.77
N GLY A 114 2.34 -15.66 7.72
CA GLY A 114 3.23 -14.56 8.11
C GLY A 114 4.66 -14.99 8.47
N ASN A 115 4.82 -16.09 9.20
CA ASN A 115 6.13 -16.64 9.58
C ASN A 115 6.96 -17.23 8.42
N GLN A 116 6.38 -17.38 7.23
CA GLN A 116 7.02 -17.91 6.02
C GLN A 116 7.01 -16.90 4.87
N THR A 117 6.32 -15.76 5.04
CA THR A 117 6.15 -14.74 3.99
C THR A 117 7.50 -14.17 3.56
N ALA A 118 8.43 -13.97 4.49
CA ALA A 118 9.74 -13.41 4.18
C ALA A 118 10.51 -14.24 3.15
N LYS A 119 10.59 -15.56 3.37
CA LYS A 119 11.23 -16.50 2.43
C LYS A 119 10.58 -16.49 1.06
N ALA A 120 9.25 -16.36 1.00
CA ALA A 120 8.53 -16.27 -0.26
C ALA A 120 8.85 -14.96 -1.02
N VAL A 121 8.94 -13.83 -0.31
CA VAL A 121 9.35 -12.54 -0.88
C VAL A 121 10.79 -12.59 -1.37
N GLU A 122 11.70 -13.17 -0.58
CA GLU A 122 13.11 -13.35 -0.96
C GLU A 122 13.28 -14.18 -2.22
N GLU A 123 12.51 -15.27 -2.35
CA GLU A 123 12.52 -16.11 -3.54
C GLU A 123 12.06 -15.33 -4.79
N ALA A 124 11.04 -14.48 -4.65
CA ALA A 124 10.54 -13.65 -5.73
C ALA A 124 11.51 -12.51 -6.11
N ILE A 125 12.18 -11.88 -5.13
CA ILE A 125 13.24 -10.90 -5.38
C ILE A 125 14.40 -11.57 -6.12
N ALA A 126 14.83 -12.75 -5.68
CA ALA A 126 15.94 -13.49 -6.30
C ALA A 126 15.61 -13.97 -7.73
N ALA A 127 14.34 -14.16 -8.05
CA ALA A 127 13.86 -14.47 -9.40
C ALA A 127 13.55 -13.21 -10.24
N GLU A 128 13.79 -12.01 -9.70
CA GLU A 128 13.51 -10.71 -10.34
C GLU A 128 12.05 -10.55 -10.80
N ILE A 129 11.08 -11.06 -10.03
CA ILE A 129 9.66 -10.85 -10.33
C ILE A 129 9.34 -9.35 -10.22
N PRO A 130 8.81 -8.67 -11.26
CA PRO A 130 8.70 -7.22 -11.25
C PRO A 130 7.84 -6.65 -10.10
N LEU A 131 6.70 -7.27 -9.81
CA LEU A 131 5.84 -6.87 -8.69
C LEU A 131 5.61 -8.05 -7.73
N VAL A 132 5.76 -7.81 -6.43
CA VAL A 132 5.42 -8.77 -5.37
C VAL A 132 4.37 -8.15 -4.46
N VAL A 133 3.28 -8.88 -4.21
CA VAL A 133 2.19 -8.44 -3.34
C VAL A 133 2.04 -9.44 -2.20
N ALA A 134 2.41 -9.02 -0.99
CA ALA A 134 2.35 -9.86 0.21
C ALA A 134 1.11 -9.49 1.04
N VAL A 135 0.18 -10.43 1.16
CA VAL A 135 -1.11 -10.19 1.83
C VAL A 135 -1.12 -10.59 3.29
N ALA A 136 -0.17 -11.41 3.72
CA ALA A 136 -0.16 -11.97 5.06
C ALA A 136 0.09 -10.90 6.13
N GLU A 137 -0.68 -11.00 7.21
CA GLU A 137 -0.43 -10.26 8.45
C GLU A 137 0.54 -11.02 9.35
N HIS A 138 1.02 -10.35 10.39
CA HIS A 138 1.91 -10.92 11.41
C HIS A 138 3.25 -11.43 10.84
N VAL A 139 3.77 -10.76 9.82
CA VAL A 139 5.16 -10.97 9.39
C VAL A 139 6.09 -10.38 10.46
N PRO A 140 7.11 -11.11 10.94
CA PRO A 140 8.03 -10.58 11.93
C PRO A 140 8.71 -9.29 11.45
N LEU A 141 8.76 -8.26 12.31
CA LEU A 141 9.37 -6.97 11.97
C LEU A 141 10.84 -7.09 11.53
N HIS A 142 11.59 -7.99 12.16
CA HIS A 142 12.98 -8.26 11.78
C HIS A 142 13.11 -8.83 10.36
N ASP A 143 12.14 -9.64 9.92
CA ASP A 143 12.11 -10.13 8.55
C ASP A 143 11.78 -9.01 7.57
N LEU A 144 10.83 -8.12 7.89
CA LEU A 144 10.54 -6.95 7.07
C LEU A 144 11.76 -6.04 6.92
N LEU A 145 12.49 -5.77 8.00
CA LEU A 145 13.75 -4.98 7.96
C LEU A 145 14.77 -5.59 6.98
N ARG A 146 14.93 -6.91 7.03
CA ARG A 146 15.83 -7.65 6.13
C ARG A 146 15.36 -7.57 4.67
N ILE A 147 14.07 -7.75 4.41
CA ILE A 147 13.47 -7.58 3.07
C ILE A 147 13.71 -6.16 2.55
N HIS A 148 13.50 -5.14 3.37
CA HIS A 148 13.75 -3.75 2.98
C HIS A 148 15.22 -3.48 2.67
N ALA A 149 16.15 -4.11 3.39
CA ALA A 149 17.57 -4.05 3.03
C ALA A 149 17.84 -4.67 1.65
N MET A 150 17.23 -5.82 1.33
CA MET A 150 17.36 -6.45 0.01
C MET A 150 16.70 -5.63 -1.11
N LEU A 151 15.54 -5.04 -0.87
CA LEU A 151 14.86 -4.21 -1.87
C LEU A 151 15.70 -2.98 -2.27
N LYS A 152 16.50 -2.44 -1.34
CA LYS A 152 17.42 -1.30 -1.59
C LYS A 152 18.62 -1.67 -2.46
N THR A 153 18.95 -2.95 -2.63
CA THR A 153 20.12 -3.39 -3.43
C THR A 153 19.77 -3.72 -4.88
N GLN A 154 18.53 -3.48 -5.31
CA GLN A 154 18.02 -3.91 -6.61
C GLN A 154 17.02 -2.91 -7.21
N SER A 155 16.63 -3.12 -8.47
CA SER A 155 15.76 -2.24 -9.25
C SER A 155 14.77 -2.99 -10.17
N LYS A 156 14.50 -4.26 -9.85
CA LYS A 156 13.63 -5.16 -10.61
C LYS A 156 12.29 -5.36 -9.93
N THR A 157 12.31 -5.69 -8.64
CA THR A 157 11.14 -6.08 -7.86
C THR A 157 10.64 -4.93 -7.01
N ARG A 158 9.35 -4.63 -7.09
CA ARG A 158 8.59 -3.74 -6.20
C ARG A 158 7.77 -4.57 -5.21
N LEU A 159 7.74 -4.19 -3.94
CA LEU A 159 6.89 -4.84 -2.93
C LEU A 159 5.67 -3.97 -2.60
N VAL A 160 4.48 -4.57 -2.61
CA VAL A 160 3.25 -4.03 -1.99
C VAL A 160 2.92 -4.91 -0.77
N GLY A 161 2.69 -4.28 0.38
CA GLY A 161 2.56 -4.94 1.67
C GLY A 161 3.86 -5.05 2.46
N ALA A 162 3.99 -5.96 3.42
CA ALA A 162 3.03 -7.00 3.82
C ALA A 162 1.76 -6.43 4.52
N ASN A 163 0.92 -7.30 5.12
CA ASN A 163 -0.27 -6.89 5.86
C ASN A 163 -1.15 -5.92 5.05
N CYS A 164 -1.47 -6.29 3.82
CA CYS A 164 -2.18 -5.41 2.89
C CYS A 164 -3.30 -6.17 2.15
N PRO A 165 -4.38 -5.47 1.74
CA PRO A 165 -5.39 -6.06 0.89
C PRO A 165 -4.89 -6.35 -0.53
N GLY A 166 -3.73 -5.79 -0.91
CA GLY A 166 -3.10 -5.90 -2.21
C GLY A 166 -3.37 -4.70 -3.12
N ILE A 167 -3.29 -4.92 -4.43
CA ILE A 167 -3.44 -3.92 -5.48
C ILE A 167 -4.47 -4.38 -6.51
N ILE A 168 -5.32 -3.46 -6.99
CA ILE A 168 -6.37 -3.77 -7.97
C ILE A 168 -6.53 -2.61 -8.96
N SER A 169 -6.40 -2.92 -10.25
CA SER A 169 -6.81 -2.05 -11.35
C SER A 169 -8.22 -2.44 -11.77
N ALA A 170 -9.17 -1.55 -11.54
CA ALA A 170 -10.56 -1.79 -11.90
C ALA A 170 -10.81 -1.58 -13.40
N THR A 171 -10.14 -0.61 -14.02
CA THR A 171 -10.13 -0.37 -15.47
C THR A 171 -9.45 -1.51 -16.23
N GLY A 172 -8.27 -1.95 -15.76
CA GLY A 172 -7.50 -3.03 -16.35
C GLY A 172 -7.95 -4.44 -15.97
N LYS A 173 -9.03 -4.59 -15.18
CA LYS A 173 -9.56 -5.90 -14.72
C LYS A 173 -8.48 -6.82 -14.15
N CYS A 174 -7.54 -6.26 -13.38
CA CYS A 174 -6.47 -7.01 -12.75
C CYS A 174 -6.52 -6.81 -11.24
N ARG A 175 -6.63 -7.92 -10.51
CA ARG A 175 -6.62 -7.98 -9.05
C ARG A 175 -5.48 -8.86 -8.58
N ILE A 176 -4.68 -8.34 -7.65
CA ILE A 176 -3.65 -9.07 -6.91
C ILE A 176 -3.87 -8.78 -5.43
N GLY A 177 -4.60 -9.66 -4.75
CA GLY A 177 -5.02 -9.42 -3.37
C GLY A 177 -6.39 -10.00 -3.03
N PHE A 178 -6.96 -9.56 -1.92
CA PHE A 178 -8.22 -10.09 -1.37
C PHE A 178 -9.37 -9.07 -1.31
N GLN A 179 -9.35 -8.07 -2.20
CA GLN A 179 -10.34 -7.00 -2.24
C GLN A 179 -11.76 -7.52 -2.59
N PRO A 180 -12.84 -7.08 -1.92
CA PRO A 180 -14.20 -7.54 -2.21
C PRO A 180 -14.72 -6.94 -3.53
N LEU A 181 -14.66 -7.74 -4.62
CA LEU A 181 -14.98 -7.29 -5.99
C LEU A 181 -16.33 -6.59 -6.17
N PRO A 182 -17.44 -6.99 -5.50
CA PRO A 182 -18.74 -6.36 -5.75
C PRO A 182 -18.78 -4.84 -5.48
N CYS A 183 -17.84 -4.31 -4.70
CA CYS A 183 -17.76 -2.87 -4.41
C CYS A 183 -17.05 -2.07 -5.51
N PHE A 184 -16.26 -2.73 -6.37
CA PHE A 184 -15.39 -2.08 -7.36
C PHE A 184 -16.10 -1.87 -8.68
N SER A 185 -15.91 -0.70 -9.26
CA SER A 185 -16.36 -0.37 -10.61
C SER A 185 -15.24 0.36 -11.36
N PRO A 186 -15.01 0.06 -12.65
CA PRO A 186 -14.08 0.84 -13.46
C PRO A 186 -14.45 2.32 -13.44
N GLY A 187 -13.46 3.19 -13.28
CA GLY A 187 -13.68 4.61 -13.19
C GLY A 187 -12.36 5.37 -13.05
N LYS A 188 -12.42 6.52 -12.39
CA LYS A 188 -11.38 7.55 -12.50
C LYS A 188 -10.71 7.96 -11.20
N VAL A 189 -11.05 7.32 -10.09
CA VAL A 189 -10.46 7.63 -8.78
C VAL A 189 -9.34 6.65 -8.45
N GLY A 190 -8.13 7.16 -8.27
CA GLY A 190 -7.01 6.43 -7.71
C GLY A 190 -7.06 6.43 -6.19
N ILE A 191 -6.87 5.28 -5.54
CA ILE A 191 -6.97 5.16 -4.08
C ILE A 191 -5.68 4.55 -3.52
N VAL A 192 -5.07 5.21 -2.53
CA VAL A 192 -3.98 4.63 -1.74
C VAL A 192 -4.36 4.61 -0.26
N ALA A 193 -4.16 3.46 0.39
CA ALA A 193 -4.64 3.26 1.76
C ALA A 193 -3.73 2.33 2.57
N LYS A 194 -3.50 2.69 3.85
CA LYS A 194 -2.93 1.75 4.84
C LYS A 194 -3.92 0.66 5.22
N SER A 195 -5.18 1.04 5.42
CA SER A 195 -6.26 0.13 5.85
C SER A 195 -7.06 -0.43 4.68
N GLY A 196 -7.21 -1.77 4.67
CA GLY A 196 -8.07 -2.46 3.71
C GLY A 196 -9.55 -2.11 3.87
N THR A 197 -10.09 -2.19 5.09
CA THR A 197 -11.53 -1.92 5.33
C THR A 197 -11.90 -0.48 5.01
N LEU A 198 -11.09 0.50 5.42
CA LEU A 198 -11.34 1.90 5.07
C LEU A 198 -11.19 2.14 3.56
N SER A 199 -10.28 1.43 2.87
CA SER A 199 -10.21 1.48 1.41
C SER A 199 -11.49 0.98 0.75
N TYR A 200 -12.13 -0.07 1.29
CA TYR A 200 -13.39 -0.59 0.76
C TYR A 200 -14.55 0.37 0.97
N GLU A 201 -14.57 1.11 2.08
CA GLU A 201 -15.54 2.18 2.31
C GLU A 201 -15.36 3.34 1.32
N ALA A 202 -14.12 3.74 1.02
CA ALA A 202 -13.83 4.75 0.00
C ALA A 202 -14.20 4.27 -1.41
N VAL A 203 -13.90 3.02 -1.75
CA VAL A 203 -14.33 2.36 -2.99
C VAL A 203 -15.86 2.38 -3.08
N ALA A 204 -16.56 1.95 -2.03
CA ALA A 204 -18.02 1.93 -2.03
C ALA A 204 -18.61 3.34 -2.14
N SER A 205 -18.03 4.33 -1.46
CA SER A 205 -18.45 5.74 -1.54
C SER A 205 -18.28 6.31 -2.95
N THR A 206 -17.11 6.11 -3.57
CA THR A 206 -16.82 6.59 -4.93
C THR A 206 -17.62 5.85 -6.01
N THR A 207 -17.89 4.55 -5.83
CA THR A 207 -18.80 3.79 -6.71
C THR A 207 -20.22 4.32 -6.60
N ARG A 208 -20.76 4.57 -5.40
CA ARG A 208 -22.11 5.14 -5.21
C ARG A 208 -22.26 6.54 -5.82
N ALA A 209 -21.19 7.34 -5.79
CA ALA A 209 -21.16 8.65 -6.43
C ALA A 209 -21.08 8.59 -7.97
N GLY A 210 -20.93 7.40 -8.56
CA GLY A 210 -20.81 7.18 -10.01
C GLY A 210 -19.42 7.49 -10.57
N LEU A 211 -18.39 7.53 -9.73
CA LEU A 211 -17.02 7.86 -10.15
C LEU A 211 -16.17 6.64 -10.50
N GLY A 212 -16.42 5.52 -9.81
CA GLY A 212 -15.61 4.30 -9.88
C GLY A 212 -14.13 4.52 -9.55
N GLN A 213 -13.31 3.50 -9.80
CA GLN A 213 -11.88 3.50 -9.46
C GLN A 213 -11.02 3.18 -10.68
N SER A 214 -9.85 3.80 -10.77
CA SER A 214 -8.81 3.45 -11.74
C SER A 214 -7.94 2.34 -11.16
N LEU A 215 -7.09 2.70 -10.18
CA LEU A 215 -6.14 1.84 -9.48
C LEU A 215 -6.23 2.07 -7.97
N CYS A 216 -6.37 0.98 -7.21
CA CYS A 216 -6.35 1.00 -5.75
C CYS A 216 -5.12 0.25 -5.22
N ILE A 217 -4.30 0.91 -4.41
CA ILE A 217 -3.08 0.37 -3.80
C ILE A 217 -3.27 0.33 -2.28
N GLY A 218 -3.43 -0.87 -1.73
CA GLY A 218 -3.32 -1.10 -0.30
C GLY A 218 -1.85 -1.21 0.09
N MET A 219 -1.27 -0.18 0.70
CA MET A 219 0.13 -0.21 1.14
C MET A 219 0.36 -1.16 2.31
N GLY A 220 -0.68 -1.35 3.13
CA GLY A 220 -0.68 -2.21 4.31
C GLY A 220 -0.51 -1.48 5.63
N GLY A 221 -0.81 -2.20 6.72
CA GLY A 221 -0.82 -1.71 8.10
C GLY A 221 0.43 -2.05 8.92
N ASP A 222 1.48 -2.59 8.29
CA ASP A 222 2.75 -2.85 8.99
C ASP A 222 3.56 -1.56 9.21
N VAL A 223 4.51 -1.62 10.14
CA VAL A 223 5.40 -0.49 10.49
C VAL A 223 6.23 -0.03 9.27
N LEU A 224 6.57 -0.98 8.39
CA LEU A 224 7.39 -0.77 7.21
C LEU A 224 6.60 -1.20 5.97
N ALA A 225 6.36 -0.25 5.06
CA ALA A 225 5.62 -0.51 3.83
C ALA A 225 6.58 -0.63 2.64
N GLY A 226 6.43 -1.68 1.82
CA GLY A 226 7.19 -1.85 0.57
C GLY A 226 6.90 -0.77 -0.49
N THR A 227 5.70 -0.19 -0.44
CA THR A 227 5.21 0.89 -1.29
C THR A 227 4.47 1.88 -0.39
N ASN A 228 4.79 3.16 -0.45
CA ASN A 228 4.20 4.18 0.43
C ASN A 228 3.26 5.15 -0.33
N PHE A 229 2.74 6.16 0.37
CA PHE A 229 1.88 7.17 -0.24
C PHE A 229 2.56 7.92 -1.38
N VAL A 230 3.82 8.32 -1.22
CA VAL A 230 4.58 9.06 -2.24
C VAL A 230 4.76 8.20 -3.49
N ASP A 231 5.06 6.91 -3.34
CA ASP A 231 5.16 5.98 -4.45
C ASP A 231 3.84 5.89 -5.23
N ALA A 232 2.71 5.72 -4.53
CA ALA A 232 1.39 5.68 -5.15
C ALA A 232 1.01 7.02 -5.82
N LEU A 233 1.30 8.14 -5.17
CA LEU A 233 1.03 9.48 -5.69
C LEU A 233 1.79 9.75 -7.01
N ARG A 234 3.04 9.28 -7.13
CA ARG A 234 3.80 9.35 -8.39
C ARG A 234 3.15 8.55 -9.52
N ILE A 235 2.54 7.41 -9.20
CA ILE A 235 1.76 6.63 -10.17
C ILE A 235 0.51 7.38 -10.58
N PHE A 236 -0.28 7.84 -9.61
CA PHE A 236 -1.53 8.53 -9.88
C PHE A 236 -1.35 9.86 -10.60
N GLU A 237 -0.28 10.61 -10.33
CA GLU A 237 0.03 11.84 -11.07
C GLU A 237 0.13 11.57 -12.58
N THR A 238 0.81 10.48 -12.94
CA THR A 238 1.20 10.18 -14.32
C THR A 238 0.29 9.18 -15.02
N ASP A 239 -0.70 8.65 -14.31
CA ASP A 239 -1.70 7.73 -14.84
C ASP A 239 -2.84 8.51 -15.53
N PRO A 240 -3.06 8.36 -16.85
CA PRO A 240 -4.13 9.07 -17.56
C PRO A 240 -5.54 8.61 -17.17
N GLU A 241 -5.71 7.41 -16.61
CA GLU A 241 -7.03 6.91 -16.17
C GLU A 241 -7.45 7.51 -14.82
N THR A 242 -6.51 8.04 -14.05
CA THR A 242 -6.77 8.67 -12.76
C THR A 242 -7.04 10.17 -12.94
N GLU A 243 -8.25 10.64 -12.64
CA GLU A 243 -8.61 12.06 -12.63
C GLU A 243 -8.65 12.63 -11.20
N GLY A 244 -8.96 11.81 -10.19
CA GLY A 244 -9.00 12.23 -8.79
C GLY A 244 -8.32 11.21 -7.88
N ILE A 245 -7.80 11.66 -6.74
CA ILE A 245 -7.00 10.82 -5.83
C ILE A 245 -7.61 10.82 -4.43
N VAL A 246 -7.69 9.63 -3.82
CA VAL A 246 -8.07 9.45 -2.42
C VAL A 246 -6.89 8.86 -1.63
N LEU A 247 -6.54 9.51 -0.52
CA LEU A 247 -5.50 9.08 0.41
C LEU A 247 -6.12 8.71 1.77
N ILE A 248 -5.89 7.49 2.22
CA ILE A 248 -6.40 6.98 3.51
C ILE A 248 -5.23 6.64 4.43
N GLY A 249 -4.96 7.56 5.34
CA GLY A 249 -3.92 7.48 6.36
C GLY A 249 -4.42 6.94 7.69
N GLU A 250 -3.47 6.74 8.61
CA GLU A 250 -3.75 6.37 10.00
C GLU A 250 -2.64 6.88 10.94
N ILE A 251 -2.85 6.75 12.25
CA ILE A 251 -1.84 7.08 13.26
C ILE A 251 -0.54 6.27 13.08
N GLY A 252 0.59 6.85 13.46
CA GLY A 252 1.90 6.19 13.45
C GLY A 252 2.76 6.49 12.23
N GLY A 253 4.04 6.81 12.49
CA GLY A 253 5.00 7.26 11.48
C GLY A 253 4.65 8.60 10.83
N GLU A 254 5.41 8.95 9.80
CA GLU A 254 5.32 10.26 9.12
C GLU A 254 4.89 10.17 7.64
N ALA A 255 4.45 8.99 7.18
CA ALA A 255 4.13 8.78 5.76
C ALA A 255 3.11 9.80 5.19
N GLU A 256 2.16 10.26 6.01
CA GLU A 256 1.19 11.29 5.63
C GLU A 256 1.84 12.69 5.52
N LEU A 257 2.90 12.97 6.30
CA LEU A 257 3.66 14.23 6.20
C LEU A 257 4.58 14.20 4.97
N ASP A 258 5.18 13.05 4.66
CA ASP A 258 5.91 12.84 3.40
C ASP A 258 5.00 13.06 2.20
N ALA A 259 3.78 12.52 2.27
CA ALA A 259 2.76 12.74 1.25
C ALA A 259 2.40 14.23 1.13
N ALA A 260 2.17 14.92 2.25
CA ALA A 260 1.89 16.36 2.26
C ALA A 260 2.99 17.17 1.57
N ARG A 261 4.27 16.94 1.92
CA ARG A 261 5.42 17.59 1.28
C ARG A 261 5.48 17.31 -0.23
N TRP A 262 5.24 16.07 -0.63
CA TRP A 262 5.23 15.70 -2.04
C TRP A 262 4.06 16.36 -2.79
N ILE A 263 2.89 16.49 -2.16
CA ILE A 263 1.71 17.15 -2.75
C ILE A 263 1.95 18.65 -2.91
N GLU A 264 2.58 19.31 -1.93
CA GLU A 264 2.98 20.72 -2.04
C GLU A 264 3.90 20.93 -3.25
N ASP A 265 4.94 20.10 -3.39
CA ASP A 265 5.81 20.10 -4.58
C ASP A 265 4.98 19.91 -5.85
N TYR A 266 4.19 18.84 -5.95
CA TYR A 266 3.35 18.50 -7.10
C TYR A 266 2.47 19.68 -7.56
N ARG A 267 1.78 20.33 -6.61
CA ARG A 267 0.90 21.47 -6.90
C ARG A 267 1.68 22.72 -7.33
N SER A 268 2.90 22.90 -6.85
CA SER A 268 3.75 24.03 -7.25
C SER A 268 4.28 23.88 -8.68
N ARG A 269 4.58 22.65 -9.12
CA ARG A 269 5.16 22.37 -10.44
C ARG A 269 4.13 21.95 -11.50
N ASN A 270 2.89 21.65 -11.12
CA ASN A 270 1.82 21.31 -12.06
C ASN A 270 0.71 22.38 -12.01
N PRO A 271 0.44 23.10 -13.12
CA PRO A 271 -0.58 24.14 -13.16
C PRO A 271 -2.02 23.61 -13.04
N ASN A 272 -2.25 22.32 -13.26
CA ASN A 272 -3.55 21.67 -13.14
C ASN A 272 -3.42 20.35 -12.36
N PRO A 273 -3.15 20.42 -11.04
CA PRO A 273 -2.98 19.23 -10.23
C PRO A 273 -4.32 18.50 -10.07
N LYS A 274 -4.28 17.16 -10.13
CA LYS A 274 -5.46 16.32 -9.89
C LYS A 274 -6.01 16.59 -8.48
N PRO A 275 -7.34 16.71 -8.29
CA PRO A 275 -7.92 16.88 -6.96
C PRO A 275 -7.58 15.70 -6.05
N ILE A 276 -7.23 16.00 -4.80
CA ILE A 276 -6.87 15.01 -3.79
C ILE A 276 -7.79 15.18 -2.57
N MET A 277 -8.40 14.09 -2.15
CA MET A 277 -9.13 13.99 -0.89
C MET A 277 -8.46 13.01 0.07
N GLY A 278 -8.70 13.14 1.37
CA GLY A 278 -8.18 12.16 2.30
C GLY A 278 -8.89 12.08 3.64
N VAL A 279 -8.55 11.02 4.37
CA VAL A 279 -8.99 10.80 5.75
C VAL A 279 -7.84 10.17 6.53
N VAL A 280 -7.64 10.59 7.78
CA VAL A 280 -6.63 10.01 8.67
C VAL A 280 -7.32 9.41 9.87
N ALA A 281 -7.21 8.08 10.01
CA ALA A 281 -7.77 7.34 11.13
C ALA A 281 -6.93 7.52 12.41
N GLY A 282 -7.55 7.30 13.57
CA GLY A 282 -6.86 7.33 14.87
C GLY A 282 -6.96 8.62 15.67
N ARG A 283 -7.89 9.53 15.33
CA ARG A 283 -8.13 10.79 16.10
C ARG A 283 -8.40 10.56 17.58
N ASN A 284 -9.08 9.46 17.91
CA ASN A 284 -9.44 9.08 19.28
C ASN A 284 -8.60 7.89 19.78
N ALA A 285 -7.45 7.62 19.18
CA ALA A 285 -6.59 6.51 19.59
C ALA A 285 -5.94 6.85 20.95
N PRO A 286 -6.01 5.95 21.94
CA PRO A 286 -5.33 6.15 23.21
C PRO A 286 -3.80 6.11 23.01
N PRO A 287 -3.03 6.98 23.69
CA PRO A 287 -1.57 6.93 23.66
C PRO A 287 -1.01 5.56 24.11
N GLY A 288 0.13 5.17 23.55
CA GLY A 288 0.86 3.96 23.97
C GLY A 288 0.19 2.63 23.65
N ARG A 289 -0.86 2.61 22.80
CA ARG A 289 -1.49 1.36 22.34
C ARG A 289 -1.34 1.16 20.84
N ILE A 290 -1.19 -0.11 20.46
CA ILE A 290 -1.22 -0.56 19.06
C ILE A 290 -2.68 -0.82 18.67
N MET A 291 -3.16 -0.11 17.64
CA MET A 291 -4.54 -0.15 17.19
C MET A 291 -4.77 -1.19 16.09
N GLY A 292 -4.67 -2.48 16.45
CA GLY A 292 -4.89 -3.59 15.51
C GLY A 292 -3.72 -3.77 14.53
N HIS A 293 -3.56 -2.86 13.58
CA HIS A 293 -2.41 -2.81 12.68
C HIS A 293 -1.10 -2.63 13.46
N ALA A 294 -0.05 -3.36 13.06
CA ALA A 294 1.25 -3.30 13.72
C ALA A 294 1.91 -1.91 13.66
N GLY A 295 1.60 -1.13 12.62
CA GLY A 295 2.07 0.24 12.44
C GLY A 295 1.21 1.32 13.12
N ALA A 296 0.00 0.99 13.58
CA ALA A 296 -0.98 1.96 14.07
C ALA A 296 -0.76 2.33 15.55
N TRP A 297 0.37 2.98 15.80
CA TRP A 297 0.75 3.59 17.08
C TRP A 297 1.73 4.72 16.82
N ALA A 298 1.67 5.79 17.61
CA ALA A 298 2.63 6.90 17.53
C ALA A 298 3.80 6.67 18.50
N ALA A 299 5.03 6.72 17.98
CA ALA A 299 6.23 6.82 18.82
C ALA A 299 6.34 8.22 19.45
N PRO A 300 7.09 8.38 20.55
CA PRO A 300 7.41 9.69 21.09
C PRO A 300 7.99 10.61 20.00
N GLY A 301 7.41 11.80 19.85
CA GLY A 301 7.78 12.76 18.81
C GLY A 301 7.11 12.58 17.45
N GLU A 302 6.47 11.43 17.17
CA GLU A 302 5.71 11.26 15.93
C GLU A 302 4.40 12.07 15.95
N PRO A 303 3.92 12.56 14.80
CA PRO A 303 2.69 13.33 14.70
C PRO A 303 1.46 12.46 14.96
N ASP A 304 0.50 13.00 15.72
CA ASP A 304 -0.81 12.37 15.89
C ASP A 304 -1.68 12.47 14.61
N ALA A 305 -2.84 11.81 14.63
CA ALA A 305 -3.76 11.81 13.48
C ALA A 305 -4.30 13.21 13.12
N VAL A 306 -4.40 14.12 14.10
CA VAL A 306 -4.87 15.51 13.88
C VAL A 306 -3.80 16.34 13.20
N ALA A 307 -2.55 16.25 13.67
CA ALA A 307 -1.39 16.89 13.07
C ALA A 307 -1.19 16.44 11.62
N LYS A 308 -1.32 15.13 11.37
CA LYS A 308 -1.30 14.56 10.01
C LYS A 308 -2.41 15.10 9.12
N SER A 309 -3.66 15.15 9.63
CA SER A 309 -4.80 15.73 8.88
C SER A 309 -4.53 17.18 8.51
N LYS A 310 -4.07 18.00 9.47
CA LYS A 310 -3.73 19.41 9.24
C LYS A 310 -2.58 19.60 8.26
N ALA A 311 -1.59 18.69 8.25
CA ALA A 311 -0.50 18.74 7.29
C ALA A 311 -1.00 18.50 5.86
N LEU A 312 -1.86 17.50 5.67
CA LEU A 312 -2.50 17.22 4.37
C LEU A 312 -3.39 18.40 3.92
N GLU A 313 -4.16 18.99 4.83
CA GLU A 313 -4.99 20.19 4.55
C GLU A 313 -4.14 21.36 4.04
N ARG A 314 -3.02 21.66 4.72
CA ARG A 314 -2.09 22.72 4.29
C ARG A 314 -1.48 22.44 2.92
N ALA A 315 -1.24 21.18 2.60
CA ALA A 315 -0.79 20.76 1.27
C ALA A 315 -1.88 20.85 0.19
N GLY A 316 -3.12 21.22 0.53
CA GLY A 316 -4.23 21.36 -0.41
C GLY A 316 -5.03 20.07 -0.65
N VAL A 317 -4.93 19.09 0.25
CA VAL A 317 -5.82 17.93 0.29
C VAL A 317 -7.12 18.31 0.99
N VAL A 318 -8.26 17.96 0.39
CA VAL A 318 -9.57 18.12 1.06
C VAL A 318 -9.79 16.94 2.00
N THR A 319 -9.64 17.17 3.30
CA THR A 319 -9.84 16.14 4.31
C THR A 319 -11.31 15.99 4.70
N VAL A 320 -11.72 14.76 5.01
CA VAL A 320 -13.05 14.45 5.52
C VAL A 320 -12.98 13.77 6.88
N SER A 321 -14.07 13.83 7.65
CA SER A 321 -14.16 13.15 8.94
C SER A 321 -14.54 11.68 8.82
N HIS A 322 -15.17 11.28 7.70
CA HIS A 322 -15.65 9.92 7.49
C HIS A 322 -15.49 9.51 6.01
N PRO A 323 -15.04 8.26 5.71
CA PRO A 323 -14.83 7.80 4.33
C PRO A 323 -16.06 7.89 3.42
N GLU A 324 -17.27 7.82 3.99
CA GLU A 324 -18.51 7.93 3.20
C GLU A 324 -18.63 9.24 2.43
N GLN A 325 -17.97 10.31 2.89
CA GLN A 325 -18.00 11.65 2.29
C GLN A 325 -17.08 11.77 1.07
N LEU A 326 -16.17 10.80 0.86
CA LEU A 326 -15.16 10.86 -0.19
C LEU A 326 -15.76 10.86 -1.60
N GLY A 327 -16.84 10.11 -1.83
CA GLY A 327 -17.51 10.00 -3.12
C GLY A 327 -18.11 11.31 -3.60
N GLU A 328 -19.07 11.87 -2.84
CA GLU A 328 -19.72 13.14 -3.20
C GLU A 328 -18.75 14.33 -3.16
N GLY A 329 -17.79 14.32 -2.22
CA GLY A 329 -16.72 15.32 -2.20
C GLY A 329 -15.87 15.28 -3.46
N MET A 330 -15.45 14.09 -3.90
CA MET A 330 -14.60 13.94 -5.09
C MET A 330 -15.38 14.31 -6.35
N LYS A 331 -16.67 13.96 -6.41
CA LYS A 331 -17.57 14.32 -7.51
C LYS A 331 -17.68 15.83 -7.67
N THR A 332 -17.79 16.54 -6.54
CA THR A 332 -17.80 18.00 -6.49
C THR A 332 -16.48 18.58 -7.01
N LEU A 333 -15.33 18.07 -6.54
CA LEU A 333 -14.01 18.55 -6.96
C LEU A 333 -13.73 18.31 -8.45
N LEU A 334 -14.23 17.21 -9.01
CA LEU A 334 -14.11 16.91 -10.43
C LEU A 334 -15.08 17.73 -11.31
N GLY A 335 -15.90 18.61 -10.74
CA GLY A 335 -16.84 19.42 -11.50
C GLY A 335 -17.96 18.61 -12.18
N VAL A 336 -18.20 17.37 -11.74
CA VAL A 336 -19.27 16.51 -12.25
C VAL A 336 -20.58 16.94 -11.56
N GLY A 337 -21.07 18.13 -11.95
CA GLY A 337 -22.33 18.69 -11.46
C GLY A 337 -23.51 17.84 -11.89
N SER A 338 -24.43 17.60 -10.93
CA SER A 338 -25.69 16.90 -11.11
C SER A 338 -26.55 17.55 -12.19
N ARG A 339 -26.53 17.01 -13.41
CA ARG A 339 -27.65 17.18 -14.35
C ARG A 339 -28.75 16.18 -13.98
N GLY A 340 -29.73 16.66 -13.22
CA GLY A 340 -31.12 16.19 -13.24
C GLY A 340 -31.44 14.83 -12.60
N GLY A 341 -32.13 14.87 -11.46
CA GLY A 341 -32.80 13.71 -10.88
C GLY A 341 -33.23 13.97 -9.44
N ILE A 342 -34.33 14.71 -9.25
CA ILE A 342 -35.01 14.79 -7.94
C ILE A 342 -35.50 13.38 -7.62
N PHE A 343 -34.77 12.66 -6.77
CA PHE A 343 -35.31 11.46 -6.12
C PHE A 343 -35.90 11.87 -4.78
N SER A 344 -37.23 11.83 -4.75
CA SER A 344 -38.05 11.93 -3.54
C SER A 344 -37.62 10.85 -2.54
N SER A 345 -37.23 11.27 -1.35
CA SER A 345 -36.93 10.41 -0.22
C SER A 345 -38.21 9.90 0.43
N ASN A 346 -38.68 8.71 0.05
CA ASN A 346 -39.58 7.93 0.90
C ASN A 346 -38.72 6.98 1.76
N MET A 347 -38.39 7.45 2.97
CA MET A 347 -37.80 6.65 4.03
C MET A 347 -38.84 5.68 4.58
N ALA A 348 -38.80 4.42 4.12
CA ALA A 348 -39.42 3.31 4.83
C ALA A 348 -38.40 2.73 5.84
N SER A 349 -38.72 2.89 7.12
CA SER A 349 -38.03 2.31 8.27
C SER A 349 -38.06 0.78 8.22
N GLN A 350 -36.93 0.15 7.90
CA GLN A 350 -36.74 -1.30 8.06
C GLN A 350 -35.83 -1.56 9.27
N LYS A 351 -36.45 -1.96 10.38
CA LYS A 351 -35.77 -2.44 11.59
C LYS A 351 -35.00 -3.73 11.26
N ARG A 352 -33.68 -3.73 11.44
CA ARG A 352 -32.86 -4.97 11.39
C ARG A 352 -32.97 -5.70 12.72
N GLY A 353 -33.36 -6.97 12.66
CA GLY A 353 -33.32 -7.90 13.79
C GLY A 353 -31.89 -8.35 14.10
N LEU A 354 -31.59 -8.52 15.39
CA LEU A 354 -30.36 -9.12 15.88
C LEU A 354 -30.41 -10.64 15.65
N HIS A 355 -29.49 -11.16 14.83
CA HIS A 355 -29.28 -12.61 14.71
C HIS A 355 -28.18 -13.05 15.67
N THR A 356 -28.56 -13.74 16.76
CA THR A 356 -27.62 -14.46 17.62
C THR A 356 -27.38 -15.86 17.06
N MET A 357 -26.21 -16.07 16.45
CA MET A 357 -25.77 -17.41 16.06
C MET A 357 -25.25 -18.18 17.27
N ARG A 358 -25.80 -19.38 17.47
CA ARG A 358 -25.48 -20.34 18.54
C ARG A 358 -24.07 -20.92 18.32
N ARG A 359 -23.20 -20.88 19.34
CA ARG A 359 -21.88 -21.55 19.32
C ARG A 359 -22.07 -23.07 19.34
N VAL A 360 -21.42 -23.76 18.41
CA VAL A 360 -21.22 -25.22 18.44
C VAL A 360 -19.85 -25.49 19.05
N SER A 361 -19.80 -26.30 20.11
CA SER A 361 -18.55 -26.75 20.73
C SER A 361 -17.85 -27.78 19.83
N PRO A 362 -16.52 -27.71 19.64
CA PRO A 362 -15.81 -28.75 18.89
C PRO A 362 -15.55 -29.98 19.76
N VAL A 363 -15.91 -31.15 19.24
CA VAL A 363 -15.54 -32.47 19.77
C VAL A 363 -14.05 -32.72 19.51
N GLY A 364 -13.35 -33.22 20.53
CA GLY A 364 -11.89 -33.38 20.54
C GLY A 364 -11.37 -34.35 19.49
N ARG A 365 -10.21 -34.01 18.91
CA ARG A 365 -9.39 -34.91 18.07
C ARG A 365 -8.13 -35.36 18.83
N PRO A 366 -7.58 -36.56 18.55
CA PRO A 366 -6.43 -37.10 19.25
C PRO A 366 -5.14 -36.35 18.92
N ARG A 367 -4.23 -36.26 19.91
CA ARG A 367 -2.92 -35.60 19.84
C ARG A 367 -1.93 -36.42 19.00
N THR A 368 -1.40 -35.84 17.94
CA THR A 368 -0.15 -36.26 17.28
C THR A 368 1.05 -35.68 18.03
N PRO A 369 2.16 -36.42 18.25
CA PRO A 369 3.35 -35.88 18.90
C PRO A 369 4.30 -35.21 17.89
N GLY A 370 4.87 -34.07 18.27
CA GLY A 370 6.20 -33.64 17.84
C GLY A 370 6.30 -32.70 16.63
N SER A 371 5.74 -31.49 16.73
CA SER A 371 6.38 -30.33 16.07
C SER A 371 6.85 -29.38 17.17
N MET A 372 8.14 -29.04 17.19
CA MET A 372 8.64 -27.98 18.08
C MET A 372 7.85 -26.70 17.80
N GLN A 373 6.92 -26.40 18.70
CA GLN A 373 6.09 -25.22 18.65
C GLN A 373 6.97 -24.04 19.06
N THR A 374 7.56 -23.33 18.10
CA THR A 374 8.19 -22.04 18.37
C THR A 374 7.07 -21.04 18.67
N ARG A 375 6.74 -20.91 19.96
CA ARG A 375 5.78 -19.92 20.43
C ARG A 375 6.41 -18.54 20.28
N SER A 376 5.69 -17.62 19.65
CA SER A 376 6.01 -16.20 19.70
C SER A 376 5.98 -15.74 21.15
N LEU A 377 7.14 -15.39 21.68
CA LEU A 377 7.33 -14.96 23.05
C LEU A 377 6.77 -13.54 23.20
N TYR A 378 5.55 -13.40 23.72
CA TYR A 378 5.08 -12.11 24.22
C TYR A 378 5.68 -11.92 25.62
N VAL A 379 6.77 -11.14 25.69
CA VAL A 379 7.47 -10.84 26.94
C VAL A 379 6.82 -9.61 27.57
N LYS A 380 6.11 -9.79 28.67
CA LYS A 380 5.64 -8.67 29.50
C LYS A 380 6.84 -7.96 30.14
N GLN A 381 6.69 -6.69 30.49
CA GLN A 381 7.77 -5.90 31.10
C GLN A 381 8.46 -6.63 32.27
N HIS A 382 7.70 -7.18 33.22
CA HIS A 382 8.29 -7.95 34.33
C HIS A 382 9.08 -9.18 33.83
N GLN A 383 8.58 -9.90 32.84
CA GLN A 383 9.28 -11.04 32.25
C GLN A 383 10.56 -10.60 31.54
N ALA A 384 10.57 -9.43 30.89
CA ALA A 384 11.77 -8.89 30.26
C ALA A 384 12.81 -8.54 31.33
N LEU A 385 12.38 -7.92 32.43
CA LEU A 385 13.24 -7.61 33.57
C LEU A 385 13.82 -8.89 34.18
N ASP A 386 13.01 -9.93 34.34
CA ASP A 386 13.45 -11.23 34.87
C ASP A 386 14.47 -11.89 33.92
N MET A 387 14.21 -11.91 32.61
CA MET A 387 15.15 -12.43 31.62
C MET A 387 16.48 -11.66 31.60
N LEU A 388 16.46 -10.34 31.82
CA LEU A 388 17.66 -9.52 31.93
C LEU A 388 18.43 -9.83 33.24
N LYS A 389 17.73 -9.99 34.37
CA LYS A 389 18.32 -10.41 35.65
C LYS A 389 18.98 -11.78 35.52
N GLU A 390 18.35 -12.74 34.84
CA GLU A 390 18.91 -14.07 34.55
C GLU A 390 20.21 -14.00 33.74
N LYS A 391 20.39 -12.95 32.92
CA LYS A 391 21.61 -12.67 32.17
C LYS A 391 22.61 -11.79 32.93
N SER A 392 22.39 -11.57 34.24
CA SER A 392 23.19 -10.69 35.09
C SER A 392 23.26 -9.24 34.58
N ILE A 393 22.27 -8.81 33.81
CA ILE A 393 22.13 -7.42 33.37
C ILE A 393 21.41 -6.66 34.49
N ARG A 394 22.05 -5.61 35.01
CA ARG A 394 21.47 -4.78 36.07
C ARG A 394 20.23 -4.06 35.52
N VAL A 395 19.08 -4.30 36.14
CA VAL A 395 17.83 -3.60 35.82
C VAL A 395 17.41 -2.70 36.98
N ARG A 396 16.77 -1.57 36.66
CA ARG A 396 16.11 -0.70 37.64
C ARG A 396 14.61 -0.75 37.39
N GLU A 397 13.84 -0.96 38.46
CA GLU A 397 12.38 -0.99 38.43
C GLU A 397 11.75 0.34 38.89
N SER A 398 12.57 1.28 39.38
CA SER A 398 12.14 2.62 39.77
C SER A 398 11.65 3.40 38.56
N GLN A 399 10.66 4.28 38.77
CA GLN A 399 10.29 5.24 37.73
C GLN A 399 11.51 6.09 37.34
N PRO A 400 11.72 6.31 36.05
CA PRO A 400 12.82 7.13 35.57
C PRO A 400 12.69 8.58 36.08
N SER A 401 13.83 9.20 36.37
CA SER A 401 13.92 10.59 36.82
C SER A 401 13.93 11.56 35.61
N GLU A 402 13.60 12.83 35.83
CA GLU A 402 13.73 13.89 34.79
C GLU A 402 15.19 14.07 34.31
N SER A 403 16.18 13.61 35.09
CA SER A 403 17.58 13.61 34.69
C SER A 403 17.99 12.38 33.88
N ASP A 404 17.11 11.38 33.78
CA ASP A 404 17.40 10.13 33.09
C ASP A 404 17.32 10.33 31.57
N ILE A 405 18.30 9.76 30.89
CA ILE A 405 18.31 9.65 29.43
C ILE A 405 17.84 8.24 29.10
N SER A 406 16.70 8.13 28.42
CA SER A 406 16.27 6.86 27.86
C SER A 406 16.95 6.63 26.51
N VAL A 407 17.55 5.45 26.35
CA VAL A 407 18.13 4.97 25.09
C VAL A 407 17.34 3.73 24.69
N SER A 408 16.72 3.76 23.51
CA SER A 408 15.95 2.62 23.02
C SER A 408 16.32 2.26 21.58
N VAL A 409 16.32 0.96 21.27
CA VAL A 409 16.41 0.48 19.89
C VAL A 409 15.00 0.37 19.34
N THR A 410 14.75 1.06 18.23
CA THR A 410 13.47 1.06 17.54
C THR A 410 13.70 0.99 16.03
N VAL A 411 12.65 1.21 15.25
CA VAL A 411 12.69 1.25 13.80
C VAL A 411 12.45 2.67 13.32
N ASP A 412 13.40 3.17 12.52
CA ASP A 412 13.17 4.37 11.72
C ASP A 412 12.30 3.98 10.53
N ARG A 413 11.04 4.42 10.57
CA ARG A 413 10.04 4.10 9.55
C ARG A 413 10.32 4.79 8.21
N THR A 414 11.08 5.88 8.21
CA THR A 414 11.45 6.64 7.01
C THR A 414 12.71 6.04 6.38
N ALA A 415 13.73 5.80 7.19
CA ALA A 415 14.96 5.16 6.72
C ALA A 415 14.79 3.66 6.45
N LEU A 416 13.71 3.03 6.91
CA LEU A 416 13.43 1.60 6.78
C LEU A 416 14.60 0.76 7.33
N SER A 417 15.04 1.10 8.54
CA SER A 417 16.19 0.48 9.22
C SER A 417 16.06 0.55 10.74
N PRO A 418 16.79 -0.28 11.50
CA PRO A 418 16.90 -0.10 12.94
C PRO A 418 17.53 1.26 13.26
N CYS A 419 17.09 1.89 14.34
CA CYS A 419 17.71 3.11 14.86
C CYS A 419 17.76 3.10 16.39
N ILE A 420 18.60 3.98 16.93
CA ILE A 420 18.67 4.25 18.37
C ILE A 420 18.01 5.60 18.59
N THR A 421 17.03 5.65 19.48
CA THR A 421 16.43 6.90 19.94
C THR A 421 16.92 7.24 21.32
N VAL A 422 17.15 8.54 21.54
CA VAL A 422 17.61 9.09 22.80
C VAL A 422 16.58 10.14 23.22
N LEU A 423 15.87 9.90 24.32
CA LEU A 423 14.89 10.84 24.86
C LEU A 423 15.30 11.23 26.27
N ARG A 424 15.39 12.54 26.51
CA ARG A 424 15.39 13.07 27.87
C ARG A 424 13.96 13.06 28.39
N GLN A 425 13.78 12.57 29.61
CA GLN A 425 12.48 12.46 30.26
C GLN A 425 11.88 13.81 30.59
#